data_AF-A0A0D2I0B3-F1
#
_entry.id   AF-A0A0D2I0B3-F1
#
_cell.length_a   1.000
_cell.length_b   1.000
_cell.length_c   1.000
_cell.angle_alpha   90.00
_cell.angle_beta   90.00
_cell.angle_gamma   90.00
#
_symmetry.space_group_name_H-M   'P 1'
#
loop_
_entity.id
_entity.type
_entity.pdbx_description
1 polymer ?
#
loop_
_entity_poly.entity_id
_entity_poly.type
_entity_poly.pdbx_seq_one_letter_code
_entity_poly.pdbx_strand_id
1 'polypeptide(L)'
;MMFIQSPILSGTSSDAVSWCILVVLGCAIHNAHIARTPVLIFADLCPSTLEGEERGTRTEFVNYLQDIPDQAAIVRQYCRYVNEIRNSNNVKQVVARALQVASSAPQGPVYLYAVRETLERDAKPLKLQSKLWKPIGPAALPEEAVREISGALISSKTRWL
;
A
#
# COMPACT_ATOMS: atom_id res chain seq x y z
N MET A 1 -7.30 7.49 0.50
CA MET A 1 -7.32 6.33 1.42
C MET A 1 -8.60 5.58 1.13
N MET A 2 -8.54 4.54 0.30
CA MET A 2 -9.72 3.74 -0.01
C MET A 2 -9.79 2.63 1.04
N PHE A 3 -10.38 2.94 2.20
CA PHE A 3 -10.86 1.92 3.12
C PHE A 3 -12.22 1.50 2.60
N ILE A 4 -12.32 0.31 2.00
CA ILE A 4 -13.62 -0.34 1.80
C ILE A 4 -13.82 -1.25 3.01
N GLN A 5 -14.21 -0.65 4.13
CA GLN A 5 -14.96 -1.37 5.14
C GLN A 5 -16.41 -0.94 4.95
N SER A 6 -17.24 -1.84 4.43
CA SER A 6 -18.64 -1.54 4.14
C SER A 6 -19.39 -1.22 5.45
N PRO A 7 -20.13 -0.11 5.56
CA PRO A 7 -20.86 0.23 6.79
C PRO A 7 -22.24 -0.45 6.91
N ILE A 8 -22.56 -1.45 6.09
CA ILE A 8 -23.91 -2.00 5.99
C ILE A 8 -23.86 -3.50 6.26
N LEU A 9 -24.48 -3.89 7.38
CA LEU A 9 -25.01 -5.20 7.81
C LEU A 9 -24.48 -5.62 9.20
N SER A 10 -25.18 -5.14 10.23
CA SER A 10 -25.21 -5.75 11.56
C SER A 10 -25.91 -7.12 11.47
N GLY A 11 -25.15 -8.21 11.36
CA GLY A 11 -25.68 -9.55 11.65
C GLY A 11 -25.30 -10.70 10.72
N THR A 12 -24.60 -10.48 9.60
CA THR A 12 -24.09 -11.57 8.75
C THR A 12 -22.63 -11.32 8.39
N SER A 13 -21.79 -12.33 8.67
CA SER A 13 -20.35 -12.47 8.41
C SER A 13 -19.72 -11.40 7.49
N SER A 14 -19.05 -10.44 8.12
CA SER A 14 -18.24 -9.34 7.56
C SER A 14 -17.02 -9.77 6.71
N ASP A 15 -16.97 -11.03 6.29
CA ASP A 15 -15.72 -11.69 5.90
C ASP A 15 -15.58 -11.86 4.39
N ALA A 16 -16.65 -11.60 3.63
CA ALA A 16 -16.73 -12.05 2.24
C ALA A 16 -16.23 -11.04 1.18
N VAL A 17 -15.80 -9.83 1.54
CA VAL A 17 -15.81 -8.70 0.58
C VAL A 17 -14.42 -8.28 0.05
N SER A 18 -13.31 -8.75 0.64
CA SER A 18 -11.99 -8.17 0.35
C SER A 18 -11.34 -8.64 -0.96
N TRP A 19 -11.50 -9.92 -1.29
CA TRP A 19 -10.68 -10.58 -2.32
C TRP A 19 -11.10 -10.31 -3.77
N CYS A 20 -12.40 -10.29 -4.07
CA CYS A 20 -12.88 -9.94 -5.41
C CYS A 20 -12.47 -8.53 -5.83
N ILE A 21 -12.21 -7.63 -4.88
CA ILE A 21 -11.91 -6.23 -5.18
C ILE A 21 -10.49 -6.09 -5.77
N LEU A 22 -9.49 -6.86 -5.33
CA LEU A 22 -8.12 -6.73 -5.83
C LEU A 22 -7.97 -7.04 -7.33
N VAL A 23 -8.63 -8.10 -7.81
CA VAL A 23 -8.62 -8.45 -9.24
C VAL A 23 -9.35 -7.39 -10.07
N VAL A 24 -10.47 -6.87 -9.58
CA VAL A 24 -11.24 -5.80 -10.24
C VAL A 24 -10.48 -4.47 -10.23
N LEU A 25 -9.60 -4.24 -9.25
CA LEU A 25 -8.77 -3.04 -9.14
C LEU A 25 -7.57 -3.00 -10.09
N GLY A 26 -7.29 -4.07 -10.86
CA GLY A 26 -6.11 -4.15 -11.74
C GLY A 26 -5.92 -2.94 -12.66
N CYS A 27 -6.97 -2.53 -13.37
CA CYS A 27 -6.94 -1.34 -14.24
C CYS A 27 -6.67 -0.05 -13.46
N ALA A 28 -7.26 0.11 -12.28
CA ALA A 28 -7.06 1.29 -11.44
C ALA A 28 -5.62 1.36 -10.91
N ILE A 29 -5.07 0.22 -10.50
CA ILE A 29 -3.68 0.11 -10.01
C ILE A 29 -2.69 0.41 -11.14
N HIS A 30 -2.94 -0.12 -12.34
CA HIS A 30 -2.13 0.20 -13.51
C HIS A 30 -2.13 1.70 -13.80
N ASN A 31 -3.31 2.34 -13.82
CA ASN A 31 -3.43 3.77 -14.02
C ASN A 31 -2.70 4.57 -12.94
N ALA A 32 -2.85 4.19 -11.66
CA ALA A 32 -2.14 4.83 -10.56
C ALA A 32 -0.62 4.67 -10.68
N HIS A 33 -0.13 3.51 -11.16
CA HIS A 33 1.28 3.26 -11.38
C HIS A 33 1.86 4.15 -12.47
N ILE A 34 1.22 4.20 -13.64
CA ILE A 34 1.67 4.97 -14.80
C ILE A 34 1.54 6.47 -14.53
N ALA A 35 0.44 6.91 -13.93
CA ALA A 35 0.23 8.31 -13.55
C ALA A 35 1.10 8.77 -12.38
N ARG A 36 1.88 7.86 -11.76
CA ARG A 36 2.69 8.12 -10.56
C ARG A 36 1.85 8.72 -9.43
N THR A 37 0.65 8.22 -9.22
CA THR A 37 -0.27 8.72 -8.19
C THR A 37 0.03 8.06 -6.85
N PRO A 38 0.25 8.81 -5.75
CA PRO A 38 0.48 8.24 -4.43
C PRO A 38 -0.82 7.64 -3.87
N VAL A 39 -0.95 6.31 -3.94
CA VAL A 39 -2.14 5.58 -3.45
C VAL A 39 -1.72 4.53 -2.43
N LEU A 40 -2.32 4.54 -1.24
CA LEU A 40 -2.21 3.43 -0.31
C LEU A 40 -3.41 2.52 -0.45
N ILE A 41 -3.14 1.25 -0.77
CA ILE A 41 -4.11 0.17 -0.87
C ILE A 41 -3.90 -0.72 0.35
N PHE A 42 -5.00 -1.05 1.03
CA PHE A 42 -4.99 -1.95 2.17
C PHE A 42 -5.99 -3.07 1.94
N ALA A 43 -5.61 -4.31 2.23
CA ALA A 43 -6.51 -5.46 2.21
C ALA A 43 -6.21 -6.40 3.38
N ASP A 44 -7.22 -7.12 3.85
CA ASP A 44 -7.04 -8.20 4.80
C ASP A 44 -6.69 -9.52 4.11
N LEU A 45 -6.01 -10.37 4.88
CA LEU A 45 -5.85 -11.78 4.60
C LEU A 45 -6.87 -12.57 5.41
N CYS A 46 -7.24 -13.74 4.88
CA CYS A 46 -8.01 -14.71 5.64
C CYS A 46 -7.28 -15.04 6.95
N PRO A 47 -8.02 -15.31 8.04
CA PRO A 47 -7.38 -15.62 9.31
C PRO A 47 -6.42 -16.81 9.18
N SER A 48 -5.40 -16.86 10.01
CA SER A 48 -4.37 -17.90 10.03
C SER A 48 -4.63 -19.02 11.04
N THR A 49 -5.41 -18.72 12.09
CA THR A 49 -5.71 -19.62 13.21
C THR A 49 -7.00 -20.41 12.98
N LEU A 50 -7.11 -21.61 13.58
CA LEU A 50 -8.15 -22.60 13.23
C LEU A 50 -9.07 -22.99 14.39
N GLU A 51 -8.58 -23.00 15.63
CA GLU A 51 -9.25 -23.56 16.81
C GLU A 51 -9.55 -22.50 17.90
N GLY A 52 -9.53 -21.22 17.53
CA GLY A 52 -9.83 -20.11 18.45
C GLY A 52 -8.64 -19.68 19.30
N GLU A 53 -7.42 -19.92 18.81
CA GLU A 53 -6.17 -19.61 19.50
C GLU A 53 -5.98 -18.10 19.71
N GLU A 54 -6.55 -17.27 18.82
CA GLU A 54 -6.43 -15.82 18.82
C GLU A 54 -7.79 -15.17 18.52
N ARG A 55 -7.91 -13.88 18.83
CA ARG A 55 -9.08 -13.10 18.41
C ARG A 55 -9.05 -12.93 16.89
N GLY A 56 -10.17 -13.25 16.23
CA GLY A 56 -10.27 -13.18 14.78
C GLY A 56 -9.87 -14.46 14.05
N THR A 57 -9.80 -15.61 14.74
CA THR A 57 -9.67 -16.96 14.14
C THR A 57 -10.70 -17.21 13.03
N ARG A 58 -10.36 -18.10 12.10
CA ARG A 58 -11.32 -18.61 11.10
C ARG A 58 -12.59 -19.09 11.77
N THR A 59 -13.73 -18.63 11.26
CA THR A 59 -15.07 -18.99 11.75
C THR A 59 -15.92 -19.62 10.67
N GLU A 60 -15.70 -19.26 9.41
CA GLU A 60 -16.58 -19.61 8.30
C GLU A 60 -15.86 -20.38 7.19
N PHE A 61 -16.58 -21.28 6.52
CA PHE A 61 -16.02 -22.05 5.39
C PHE A 61 -15.50 -21.14 4.25
N VAL A 62 -16.11 -19.96 4.09
CA VAL A 62 -15.70 -18.98 3.07
C VAL A 62 -14.24 -18.53 3.24
N ASN A 63 -13.70 -18.56 4.46
CA ASN A 63 -12.31 -18.20 4.70
C ASN A 63 -11.33 -19.13 3.95
N TYR A 64 -11.69 -20.39 3.69
CA TYR A 64 -10.86 -21.32 2.92
C TYR A 64 -10.93 -21.08 1.42
N LEU A 65 -12.10 -20.67 0.91
CA LEU A 65 -12.28 -20.39 -0.51
C LEU A 65 -11.63 -19.07 -0.93
N GLN A 66 -11.49 -18.13 0.00
CA GLN A 66 -10.94 -16.81 -0.24
C GLN A 66 -9.43 -16.72 -0.01
N ASP A 67 -8.83 -17.70 0.66
CA ASP A 67 -7.40 -17.70 0.98
C ASP A 67 -6.56 -18.06 -0.25
N ILE A 68 -5.99 -17.04 -0.91
CA ILE A 68 -5.06 -17.24 -2.03
C ILE A 68 -3.62 -17.28 -1.49
N PRO A 69 -2.81 -18.29 -1.88
CA PRO A 69 -1.46 -18.48 -1.34
C PRO A 69 -0.50 -17.27 -1.42
N ASP A 70 -0.55 -16.46 -2.50
CA ASP A 70 0.21 -15.21 -2.61
C ASP A 70 -0.68 -14.09 -3.19
N GLN A 71 -1.58 -13.53 -2.35
CA GLN A 71 -2.39 -12.35 -2.69
C GLN A 71 -1.56 -11.21 -3.26
N ALA A 72 -0.40 -10.96 -2.64
CA ALA A 72 0.43 -9.81 -2.93
C ALA A 72 1.03 -9.90 -4.34
N ALA A 73 1.28 -11.11 -4.87
CA ALA A 73 1.77 -11.31 -6.24
C ALA A 73 0.90 -10.62 -7.30
N ILE A 74 -0.42 -10.51 -7.08
CA ILE A 74 -1.36 -9.89 -8.01
C ILE A 74 -1.00 -8.44 -8.30
N VAL A 75 -0.55 -7.70 -7.28
CA VAL A 75 -0.32 -6.24 -7.35
C VAL A 75 1.14 -5.84 -7.21
N ARG A 76 2.03 -6.78 -6.84
CA ARG A 76 3.44 -6.54 -6.49
C ARG A 76 4.21 -5.85 -7.62
N GLN A 77 3.93 -6.18 -8.87
CA GLN A 77 4.62 -5.58 -10.03
C GLN A 77 4.25 -4.12 -10.28
N TYR A 78 3.10 -3.66 -9.79
CA TYR A 78 2.63 -2.29 -9.99
C TYR A 78 2.84 -1.40 -8.76
N CYS A 79 3.17 -1.96 -7.60
CA CYS A 79 3.37 -1.19 -6.38
C CYS A 79 4.84 -0.82 -6.14
N ARG A 80 5.09 0.35 -5.55
CA ARG A 80 6.43 0.80 -5.12
C ARG A 80 6.89 0.14 -3.82
N TYR A 81 5.92 -0.25 -2.99
CA TYR A 81 6.14 -0.89 -1.71
C TYR A 81 5.01 -1.85 -1.43
N VAL A 82 5.36 -3.04 -0.97
CA VAL A 82 4.43 -4.09 -0.56
C VAL A 82 4.90 -4.61 0.78
N ASN A 83 4.03 -4.59 1.80
CA ASN A 83 4.40 -5.16 3.08
C ASN A 83 3.20 -5.73 3.84
N GLU A 84 3.45 -6.82 4.55
CA GLU A 84 2.52 -7.44 5.48
C GLU A 84 2.68 -6.81 6.87
N ILE A 85 1.58 -6.42 7.50
CA ILE A 85 1.56 -6.05 8.90
C ILE A 85 1.48 -7.35 9.71
N ARG A 86 2.61 -7.72 10.30
CA ARG A 86 2.74 -8.95 11.12
C ARG A 86 2.60 -8.73 12.62
N ASN A 87 2.64 -7.48 13.06
CA ASN A 87 2.61 -7.13 14.48
C ASN A 87 1.80 -5.86 14.70
N SER A 88 0.92 -5.87 15.70
CA SER A 88 0.08 -4.72 16.07
C SER A 88 0.92 -3.56 16.61
N ASN A 89 2.06 -3.85 17.25
CA ASN A 89 2.91 -2.85 17.92
C ASN A 89 3.55 -1.85 16.95
N ASN A 90 3.84 -2.24 15.71
CA ASN A 90 4.54 -1.40 14.73
C ASN A 90 3.66 -0.94 13.55
N VAL A 91 2.34 -1.19 13.60
CA VAL A 91 1.35 -0.77 12.58
C VAL A 91 1.58 0.67 12.12
N LYS A 92 1.74 1.61 13.06
CA LYS A 92 1.92 3.02 12.74
C LYS A 92 3.20 3.27 11.94
N GLN A 93 4.29 2.58 12.26
CA GLN A 93 5.55 2.72 11.55
C GLN A 93 5.47 2.12 10.14
N VAL A 94 4.79 0.98 9.98
CA VAL A 94 4.59 0.33 8.67
C VAL A 94 3.73 1.22 7.76
N VAL A 95 2.61 1.73 8.28
CA VAL A 95 1.73 2.66 7.53
C VAL A 95 2.47 3.95 7.18
N ALA A 96 3.19 4.55 8.13
CA ALA A 96 3.98 5.75 7.87
C ALA A 96 5.07 5.51 6.81
N ARG A 97 5.74 4.36 6.85
CA ARG A 97 6.71 3.97 5.81
C ARG A 97 6.04 3.82 4.45
N ALA A 98 4.89 3.16 4.38
CA ALA A 98 4.16 2.97 3.14
C ALA A 98 3.75 4.32 2.53
N LEU A 99 3.20 5.23 3.33
CA LEU A 99 2.84 6.58 2.88
C LEU A 99 4.06 7.39 2.45
N GLN A 100 5.17 7.27 3.17
CA GLN A 100 6.44 7.89 2.78
C GLN A 100 6.88 7.40 1.40
N VAL A 101 6.90 6.09 1.16
CA VAL A 101 7.31 5.52 -0.13
C VAL A 101 6.34 5.90 -1.24
N ALA A 102 5.02 5.83 -1.00
CA ALA A 102 3.99 6.20 -1.97
C ALA A 102 4.18 7.64 -2.49
N SER A 103 4.57 8.55 -1.58
CA SER A 103 4.70 9.98 -1.84
C SER A 103 6.10 10.39 -2.30
N SER A 104 7.10 9.50 -2.19
CA SER A 104 8.49 9.75 -2.61
C SER A 104 8.65 9.59 -4.12
N ALA A 105 9.61 10.27 -4.73
CA ALA A 105 9.85 10.16 -6.15
C ALA A 105 10.61 8.85 -6.50
N PRO A 106 10.17 8.09 -7.53
CA PRO A 106 8.95 8.25 -8.30
C PRO A 106 7.70 7.80 -7.50
N GLN A 107 6.69 8.67 -7.47
CA GLN A 107 5.44 8.40 -6.75
C GLN A 107 4.70 7.19 -7.37
N GLY A 108 3.84 6.57 -6.57
CA GLY A 108 3.03 5.46 -7.04
C GLY A 108 2.27 4.72 -5.95
N PRO A 109 1.56 3.65 -6.33
CA PRO A 109 0.75 2.89 -5.39
C PRO A 109 1.62 2.04 -4.46
N VAL A 110 1.13 1.82 -3.24
CA VAL A 110 1.71 0.93 -2.24
C VAL A 110 0.62 0.01 -1.70
N TYR A 111 0.99 -1.21 -1.36
CA TYR A 111 0.07 -2.24 -0.90
C TYR A 111 0.46 -2.72 0.51
N LEU A 112 -0.49 -2.63 1.43
CA LEU A 112 -0.36 -3.19 2.77
C LEU A 112 -1.43 -4.25 2.96
N TYR A 113 -1.07 -5.32 3.67
CA TYR A 113 -2.02 -6.37 3.99
C TYR A 113 -1.75 -6.97 5.36
N ALA A 114 -2.77 -7.57 5.97
CA ALA A 114 -2.66 -8.12 7.32
C ALA A 114 -3.68 -9.22 7.55
N VAL A 115 -3.30 -10.26 8.30
CA VAL A 115 -4.27 -11.21 8.85
C VAL A 115 -5.13 -10.53 9.92
N ARG A 116 -6.38 -10.96 10.03
CA ARG A 116 -7.36 -10.39 10.97
C ARG A 116 -6.85 -10.38 12.41
N GLU A 117 -6.20 -11.45 12.85
CA GLU A 117 -5.71 -11.60 14.21
C GLU A 117 -4.67 -10.53 14.56
N THR A 118 -3.86 -10.11 13.59
CA THR A 118 -2.89 -9.02 13.79
C THR A 118 -3.59 -7.67 13.95
N LEU A 119 -4.73 -7.46 13.29
CA LEU A 119 -5.52 -6.24 13.38
C LEU A 119 -6.36 -6.17 14.66
N GLU A 120 -6.81 -7.31 15.17
CA GLU A 120 -7.60 -7.41 16.40
C GLU A 120 -6.77 -7.39 17.68
N ARG A 121 -5.46 -7.66 17.57
CA ARG A 121 -4.56 -7.62 18.72
C ARG A 121 -4.41 -6.21 19.26
N ASP A 122 -4.50 -6.08 20.58
CA ASP A 122 -4.29 -4.81 21.27
C ASP A 122 -2.88 -4.26 20.99
N ALA A 123 -2.81 -2.97 20.72
CA ALA A 123 -1.56 -2.26 20.49
C ALA A 123 -1.44 -1.08 21.45
N LYS A 124 -0.25 -0.88 22.01
CA LYS A 124 0.02 0.33 22.77
C LYS A 124 0.04 1.53 21.81
N PRO A 125 -0.63 2.65 22.13
CA PRO A 125 -0.59 3.84 21.30
C PRO A 125 0.83 4.37 21.11
N LEU A 126 1.40 4.19 19.91
CA LEU A 126 2.69 4.76 19.55
C LEU A 126 2.52 6.20 19.05
N LYS A 127 3.37 7.13 19.48
CA LYS A 127 3.49 8.47 18.88
C LYS A 127 4.61 8.46 17.84
N LEU A 128 4.28 8.82 16.61
CA LEU A 128 5.26 8.95 15.53
C LEU A 128 5.87 10.36 15.53
N GLN A 129 7.18 10.45 15.34
CA GLN A 129 7.85 11.72 15.07
C GLN A 129 7.69 12.06 13.58
N SER A 130 6.68 12.87 13.25
CA SER A 130 6.31 13.22 11.86
C SER A 130 7.47 13.72 11.00
N LYS A 131 8.46 14.38 11.59
CA LYS A 131 9.65 14.90 10.89
C LYS A 131 10.47 13.81 10.17
N LEU A 132 10.48 12.59 10.69
CA LEU A 132 11.27 11.48 10.14
C LEU A 132 10.62 10.76 8.95
N TRP A 133 9.35 11.05 8.67
CA TRP A 133 8.54 10.30 7.69
C TRP A 133 8.18 11.14 6.46
N LYS A 134 9.00 12.14 6.14
CA LYS A 134 8.78 13.00 4.97
C LYS A 134 9.10 12.26 3.67
N PRO A 135 8.37 12.53 2.58
CA PRO A 135 8.70 12.01 1.27
C PRO A 135 10.12 12.39 0.85
N ILE A 136 10.78 11.47 0.15
CA ILE A 136 12.13 11.68 -0.39
C ILE A 136 11.99 12.08 -1.86
N GLY A 137 12.65 13.18 -2.22
CA GLY A 137 12.69 13.69 -3.60
C GLY A 137 13.83 13.07 -4.42
N PRO A 138 13.85 13.32 -5.74
CA PRO A 138 14.98 12.91 -6.58
C PRO A 138 16.26 13.63 -6.13
N ALA A 139 17.41 12.99 -6.39
CA ALA A 139 18.70 13.62 -6.16
C ALA A 139 18.88 14.83 -7.08
N ALA A 140 19.65 15.83 -6.61
CA ALA A 140 20.05 16.96 -7.45
C ALA A 140 20.95 16.48 -8.60
N LEU A 141 20.84 17.15 -9.75
CA LEU A 141 21.75 16.93 -10.88
C LEU A 141 23.16 17.44 -10.53
N PRO A 142 24.23 16.79 -11.03
CA PRO A 142 25.57 17.32 -10.92
C PRO A 142 25.70 18.62 -11.72
N GLU A 143 26.53 19.54 -11.22
CA GLU A 143 26.74 20.87 -11.82
C GLU A 143 27.13 20.79 -13.30
N GLU A 144 27.92 19.79 -13.68
CA GLU A 144 28.33 19.56 -15.08
C GLU A 144 27.13 19.25 -15.99
N ALA A 145 26.20 18.39 -15.55
CA ALA A 145 24.99 18.07 -16.32
C ALA A 145 24.05 19.29 -16.41
N VAL A 146 23.98 20.11 -15.36
CA VAL A 146 23.23 21.37 -15.39
C VAL A 146 23.79 22.31 -16.45
N ARG A 147 25.12 22.44 -16.52
CA ARG A 147 25.81 23.26 -17.53
C ARG A 147 25.56 22.74 -18.94
N GLU A 148 25.70 21.45 -19.17
CA GLU A 148 25.44 20.82 -20.47
C GLU A 148 24.01 21.08 -20.96
N ILE A 149 23.01 20.77 -20.13
CA ILE A 149 21.59 20.97 -20.47
C ILE A 149 21.30 22.46 -20.71
N SER A 150 21.82 23.34 -19.86
CA SER A 150 21.62 24.79 -20.01
C SER A 150 22.24 25.32 -21.31
N GLY A 151 23.45 24.85 -21.67
CA GLY A 151 24.14 25.21 -22.90
C GLY A 151 23.39 24.74 -24.15
N ALA A 152 22.94 23.47 -24.14
CA ALA A 152 22.13 22.91 -25.22
C ALA A 152 20.82 23.71 -25.42
N LEU A 153 20.12 24.04 -24.33
CA LEU A 153 18.89 24.83 -24.37
C LEU A 153 19.10 26.25 -24.89
N ILE A 154 20.24 26.89 -24.61
CA ILE A 154 20.55 28.24 -25.10
C ILE A 154 20.92 28.21 -26.59
N SER A 155 21.68 27.21 -27.03
CA SER A 155 22.14 27.07 -28.41
C SER A 155 21.07 26.62 -29.41
N SER A 156 19.89 26.17 -28.93
CA SER A 156 18.84 25.61 -29.80
C SER A 156 18.19 26.70 -30.66
N LYS A 157 18.20 26.53 -31.98
CA LYS A 157 17.58 27.47 -32.94
C LYS A 157 16.06 27.43 -32.98
N THR A 158 15.44 26.31 -32.60
CA THR A 158 13.98 26.15 -32.56
C THR A 158 13.62 25.46 -31.25
N ARG A 159 12.89 26.16 -30.37
CA ARG A 159 12.31 25.55 -29.17
C ARG A 159 10.88 25.11 -29.47
N TRP A 160 10.57 23.87 -29.14
CA TRP A 160 9.21 23.33 -29.14
C TRP A 160 8.57 23.54 -27.76
N LEU A 161 8.48 24.80 -27.34
CA LEU A 161 7.67 25.29 -26.23
C LEU A 161 6.80 26.42 -26.79
#